data_AF-A0A1A0M3Z0-F1
#
_entry.id   AF-A0A1A0M3Z0-F1
#
_cell.length_a   1.000
_cell.length_b   1.000
_cell.length_c   1.000
_cell.angle_alpha   90.00
_cell.angle_beta   90.00
_cell.angle_gamma   90.00
#
_symmetry.space_group_name_H-M   'P 1'
#
loop_
_entity.id
_entity.type
_entity.pdbx_description
1 polymer ?
#
loop_
_entity_poly.entity_id
_entity_poly.type
_entity_poly.pdbx_seq_one_letter_code
_entity_poly.pdbx_strand_id
1 'polypeptide(L)'
;MTTSSASGRRKIPTGREEVAAAILDAATDLFAERGPAATSIRDIAARSKVNHGLVFRHFGTKEQLVGAVLDHLGANLTDLLESQAAADVVERALDRQMRVMARTVLDGYPAGQLQKRFPNVAGLLERVRPSHDDDASARLAVANALALQFGWRLFAPILRAATGLDEVTDAELRQAVLDEAARMVEPR
;
A
#
# COMPACT_ATOMS: atom_id res chain seq x y z
N MET A 1 6.98 39.31 23.40
CA MET A 1 6.10 38.22 23.87
C MET A 1 5.67 37.44 22.63
N THR A 2 6.48 36.48 22.20
CA THR A 2 6.38 35.03 22.47
C THR A 2 5.20 34.36 21.75
N THR A 3 5.58 33.74 20.63
CA THR A 3 4.91 32.70 19.85
C THR A 3 4.32 31.59 20.72
N SER A 4 3.11 31.12 20.42
CA SER A 4 2.60 29.83 20.89
C SER A 4 2.28 28.96 19.69
N SER A 5 3.26 28.14 19.31
CA SER A 5 3.13 27.04 18.37
C SER A 5 2.22 25.98 18.99
N ALA A 6 1.03 25.78 18.42
CA ALA A 6 0.17 24.66 18.74
C ALA A 6 0.74 23.36 18.13
N SER A 7 1.81 22.84 18.73
CA SER A 7 2.25 21.45 18.50
C SER A 7 1.36 20.54 19.33
N GLY A 8 0.29 20.01 18.74
CA GLY A 8 -0.58 19.02 19.35
C GLY A 8 0.24 17.84 19.90
N ARG A 9 0.22 17.63 21.22
CA ARG A 9 0.83 16.45 21.85
C ARG A 9 0.11 15.22 21.31
N ARG A 10 0.70 14.51 20.33
CA ARG A 10 0.24 13.19 19.88
C ARG A 10 0.06 12.29 21.10
N LYS A 11 -1.20 11.98 21.43
CA LYS A 11 -1.68 11.22 22.59
C LYS A 11 -0.97 9.85 22.65
N ILE A 12 -0.58 9.42 23.85
CA ILE A 12 0.00 8.09 24.05
C ILE A 12 -1.13 7.06 23.88
N PRO A 13 -0.99 6.03 23.03
CA PRO A 13 -1.99 4.98 22.90
C PRO A 13 -2.13 4.21 24.21
N THR A 14 -3.35 4.04 24.71
CA THR A 14 -3.59 3.40 26.02
C THR A 14 -4.49 2.16 25.93
N GLY A 15 -5.41 2.11 24.96
CA GLY A 15 -6.26 0.95 24.69
C GLY A 15 -5.59 -0.11 23.82
N ARG A 16 -6.05 -1.37 23.89
CA ARG A 16 -5.53 -2.47 23.05
C ARG A 16 -5.63 -2.15 21.56
N GLU A 17 -6.77 -1.62 21.11
CA GLU A 17 -7.00 -1.26 19.72
C GLU A 17 -6.18 -0.03 19.32
N GLU A 18 -6.12 1.01 20.17
CA GLU A 18 -5.30 2.20 19.94
C GLU A 18 -3.81 1.84 19.78
N VAL A 19 -3.31 0.94 20.62
CA VAL A 19 -1.92 0.44 20.57
C VAL A 19 -1.68 -0.33 19.26
N ALA A 20 -2.60 -1.22 18.89
CA ALA A 20 -2.48 -1.98 17.64
C ALA A 20 -2.47 -1.05 16.42
N ALA A 21 -3.38 -0.09 16.36
CA ALA A 21 -3.44 0.91 15.30
C ALA A 21 -2.16 1.75 15.23
N ALA A 22 -1.68 2.26 16.36
CA ALA A 22 -0.45 3.04 16.41
C ALA A 22 0.79 2.26 15.94
N ILE A 23 0.84 0.96 16.23
CA ILE A 23 1.90 0.06 15.74
C ILE A 23 1.77 -0.14 14.22
N LEU A 24 0.56 -0.41 13.71
CA LEU A 24 0.32 -0.59 12.28
C LEU A 24 0.68 0.67 11.49
N ASP A 25 0.25 1.85 11.94
CA ASP A 25 0.59 3.13 11.31
C ASP A 25 2.10 3.34 11.24
N ALA A 26 2.78 3.17 12.38
CA ALA A 26 4.23 3.32 12.47
C ALA A 26 4.99 2.31 11.61
N ALA A 27 4.56 1.06 11.59
CA ALA A 27 5.17 0.02 10.76
C ALA A 27 4.93 0.31 9.27
N THR A 28 3.73 0.74 8.91
CA THR A 28 3.38 1.12 7.53
C THR A 28 4.25 2.27 7.04
N ASP A 29 4.42 3.34 7.84
CA ASP A 29 5.33 4.45 7.53
C ASP A 29 6.76 3.93 7.29
N LEU A 30 7.31 3.17 8.24
CA LEU A 30 8.69 2.70 8.18
C LEU A 30 8.94 1.74 7.00
N PHE A 31 8.00 0.85 6.70
CA PHE A 31 8.10 -0.03 5.53
C PHE A 31 8.00 0.77 4.22
N ALA A 32 7.15 1.80 4.17
CA ALA A 32 7.07 2.71 3.04
C ALA A 32 8.29 3.65 2.92
N GLU A 33 9.05 3.88 4.00
CA GLU A 33 10.28 4.69 4.03
C GLU A 33 11.54 3.90 3.62
N ARG A 34 11.75 2.70 4.17
CA ARG A 34 12.95 1.88 3.92
C ARG A 34 12.77 0.36 3.80
N GLY A 35 11.53 -0.14 3.81
CA GLY A 35 11.24 -1.58 3.67
C GLY A 35 11.25 -2.37 4.98
N PRO A 36 10.64 -3.57 5.01
CA PRO A 36 10.66 -4.45 6.17
C PRO A 36 12.06 -4.86 6.62
N ALA A 37 12.96 -5.29 5.74
CA ALA A 37 14.28 -5.81 6.12
C ALA A 37 15.08 -4.79 6.94
N ALA A 38 15.10 -3.52 6.50
CA ALA A 38 15.79 -2.43 7.17
C ALA A 38 15.06 -1.83 8.40
N THR A 39 13.90 -2.37 8.79
CA THR A 39 13.10 -1.87 9.90
C THR A 39 13.06 -2.86 11.06
N SER A 40 13.54 -2.47 12.24
CA SER A 40 13.48 -3.32 13.43
C SER A 40 12.17 -3.12 14.22
N ILE A 41 11.80 -4.10 15.05
CA ILE A 41 10.68 -3.97 16.00
C ILE A 41 10.91 -2.81 16.98
N ARG A 42 12.18 -2.55 17.33
CA ARG A 42 12.56 -1.41 18.18
C ARG A 42 12.27 -0.07 17.51
N ASP A 43 12.52 0.06 16.20
CA ASP A 43 12.20 1.27 15.46
C ASP A 43 10.70 1.53 15.42
N ILE A 44 9.92 0.45 15.20
CA ILE A 44 8.46 0.52 15.18
C ILE A 44 7.93 0.94 16.55
N ALA A 45 8.41 0.31 17.63
CA ALA A 45 8.03 0.65 19.00
C ALA A 45 8.35 2.12 19.34
N ALA A 46 9.53 2.59 18.93
CA ALA A 46 9.93 3.99 19.13
C ALA A 46 9.02 4.96 18.35
N ARG A 47 8.70 4.65 17.09
CA ARG A 47 7.84 5.49 16.23
C ARG A 47 6.38 5.50 16.71
N SER A 48 5.86 4.37 17.16
CA SER A 48 4.49 4.25 17.70
C SER A 48 4.36 4.72 19.15
N LYS A 49 5.48 5.00 19.84
CA LYS A 49 5.54 5.38 21.26
C LYS A 49 4.97 4.30 22.19
N VAL A 50 5.12 3.03 21.82
CA VAL A 50 4.72 1.89 22.65
C VAL A 50 5.96 1.13 23.11
N ASN A 51 5.83 0.32 24.17
CA ASN A 51 6.93 -0.55 24.59
C ASN A 51 7.13 -1.69 23.57
N HIS A 52 8.39 -2.06 23.32
CA HIS A 52 8.77 -3.19 22.46
C HIS A 52 8.00 -4.50 22.75
N GLY A 53 7.77 -4.82 24.03
CA GLY A 53 7.00 -6.00 24.43
C GLY A 53 5.54 -5.97 23.98
N LEU A 54 4.94 -4.78 23.82
CA LEU A 54 3.57 -4.65 23.29
C LEU A 54 3.51 -4.97 21.80
N VAL A 55 4.55 -4.66 21.03
CA VAL A 55 4.57 -5.03 19.60
C VAL A 55 4.50 -6.54 19.44
N PHE A 56 5.35 -7.27 20.16
CA PHE A 56 5.34 -8.73 20.18
C PHE A 56 4.02 -9.30 20.71
N ARG A 57 3.45 -8.72 21.77
CA ARG A 57 2.17 -9.18 22.32
C ARG A 57 1.01 -9.06 21.32
N HIS A 58 1.03 -8.03 20.47
CA HIS A 58 -0.06 -7.76 19.53
C HIS A 58 0.10 -8.52 18.21
N PHE A 59 1.32 -8.60 17.68
CA PHE A 59 1.56 -9.09 16.32
C PHE A 59 2.45 -10.33 16.25
N GLY A 60 3.05 -10.76 17.35
CA GLY A 60 3.96 -11.91 17.37
C GLY A 60 5.27 -11.57 16.67
N THR A 61 5.53 -12.22 15.52
CA THR A 61 6.79 -12.04 14.78
C THR A 61 6.77 -10.84 13.84
N LYS A 62 7.94 -10.46 13.32
CA LYS A 62 8.07 -9.40 12.32
C LYS A 62 7.34 -9.74 11.02
N GLU A 63 7.38 -11.00 10.61
CA GLU A 63 6.68 -11.51 9.43
C GLU A 63 5.16 -11.40 9.60
N GLN A 64 4.66 -11.74 10.79
CA GLN A 64 3.24 -11.61 11.11
C GLN A 64 2.81 -10.12 11.13
N LEU A 65 3.66 -9.23 11.63
CA LEU A 65 3.41 -7.78 11.55
C LEU A 65 3.43 -7.27 10.10
N VAL A 66 4.34 -7.75 9.25
CA VAL A 66 4.36 -7.43 7.81
C VAL A 66 3.04 -7.85 7.16
N GLY A 67 2.57 -9.08 7.41
CA GLY A 67 1.28 -9.55 6.92
C GLY A 67 0.11 -8.67 7.41
N ALA A 68 0.11 -8.31 8.70
CA ALA A 68 -0.91 -7.44 9.29
C ALA A 68 -0.92 -6.03 8.66
N VAL A 69 0.25 -5.48 8.33
CA VAL A 69 0.35 -4.19 7.61
C VAL A 69 -0.20 -4.31 6.18
N LEU A 70 0.11 -5.39 5.45
CA LEU A 70 -0.42 -5.60 4.10
C LEU A 70 -1.94 -5.75 4.10
N ASP A 71 -2.49 -6.53 5.04
CA ASP A 71 -3.94 -6.67 5.23
C ASP A 71 -4.59 -5.32 5.60
N HIS A 72 -3.97 -4.55 6.48
CA HIS A 72 -4.45 -3.23 6.90
C HIS A 72 -4.51 -2.22 5.74
N LEU A 73 -3.46 -2.17 4.91
CA LEU A 73 -3.41 -1.32 3.73
C LEU A 73 -4.48 -1.69 2.71
N GLY A 74 -4.67 -2.99 2.45
CA GLY A 74 -5.69 -3.47 1.53
C GLY A 74 -7.11 -3.15 2.01
N ALA A 75 -7.39 -3.29 3.31
CA ALA A 75 -8.67 -2.92 3.90
C ALA A 75 -8.93 -1.41 3.78
N ASN A 76 -7.96 -0.57 4.16
CA ASN A 76 -8.06 0.88 4.06
C ASN A 76 -8.34 1.34 2.62
N LEU A 77 -7.63 0.80 1.63
CA LEU A 77 -7.90 1.13 0.23
C LEU A 77 -9.32 0.74 -0.19
N THR A 78 -9.82 -0.40 0.29
CA THR A 78 -11.19 -0.86 0.01
C THR A 78 -12.20 0.10 0.59
N ASP A 79 -12.05 0.47 1.87
CA ASP A 79 -12.95 1.41 2.55
C ASP A 79 -12.99 2.78 1.84
N LEU A 80 -11.84 3.26 1.35
CA LEU A 80 -11.75 4.51 0.59
C LEU A 80 -12.47 4.43 -0.77
N LEU A 81 -12.37 3.30 -1.46
CA LEU A 81 -13.09 3.07 -2.72
C LEU A 81 -14.60 2.97 -2.49
N GLU A 82 -15.05 2.28 -1.44
CA GLU A 82 -16.46 2.10 -1.11
C GLU A 82 -17.11 3.40 -0.61
N SER A 83 -16.37 4.21 0.14
CA SER A 83 -16.84 5.52 0.63
C SER A 83 -16.84 6.62 -0.43
N GLN A 84 -16.44 6.31 -1.67
CA GLN A 84 -16.29 7.28 -2.77
C GLN A 84 -15.43 8.48 -2.34
N ALA A 85 -14.32 8.19 -1.65
CA ALA A 85 -13.35 9.21 -1.26
C ALA A 85 -12.81 9.94 -2.51
N ALA A 86 -12.31 11.16 -2.30
CA ALA A 86 -11.72 11.94 -3.39
C ALA A 86 -10.58 11.15 -4.08
N ALA A 87 -10.48 11.29 -5.41
CA ALA A 87 -9.57 10.50 -6.23
C ALA A 87 -8.10 10.61 -5.76
N ASP A 88 -7.67 11.79 -5.33
CA ASP A 88 -6.32 12.03 -4.81
C ASP A 88 -6.06 11.30 -3.48
N VAL A 89 -7.08 11.08 -2.66
CA VAL A 89 -6.98 10.32 -1.40
C VAL A 89 -6.81 8.83 -1.70
N VAL A 90 -7.66 8.29 -2.59
CA VAL A 90 -7.58 6.89 -3.04
C VAL A 90 -6.22 6.63 -3.68
N GLU A 91 -5.75 7.55 -4.52
CA GLU A 91 -4.46 7.45 -5.19
C GLU A 91 -3.31 7.39 -4.19
N ARG A 92 -3.28 8.27 -3.19
CA ARG A 92 -2.24 8.23 -2.13
C ARG A 92 -2.26 6.93 -1.33
N ALA A 93 -3.44 6.37 -1.07
CA ALA A 93 -3.56 5.10 -0.39
C ALA A 93 -3.04 3.93 -1.24
N LEU A 94 -3.42 3.90 -2.53
CA LEU A 94 -2.90 2.94 -3.51
C LEU A 94 -1.37 3.05 -3.66
N ASP A 95 -0.86 4.28 -3.78
CA ASP A 95 0.56 4.62 -3.84
C ASP A 95 1.34 3.98 -2.69
N ARG A 96 0.82 4.18 -1.47
CA ARG A 96 1.39 3.65 -0.24
C ARG A 96 1.32 2.13 -0.17
N GLN A 97 0.17 1.53 -0.50
CA GLN A 97 -0.02 0.08 -0.52
C GLN A 97 0.98 -0.60 -1.46
N MET A 98 1.06 -0.13 -2.70
CA MET A 98 1.95 -0.70 -3.71
C MET A 98 3.43 -0.52 -3.34
N ARG A 99 3.80 0.62 -2.74
CA ARG A 99 5.17 0.87 -2.28
C ARG A 99 5.60 -0.11 -1.19
N VAL A 100 4.74 -0.34 -0.20
CA VAL A 100 5.01 -1.31 0.88
C VAL A 100 5.06 -2.73 0.33
N MET A 101 4.12 -3.10 -0.55
CA MET A 101 4.09 -4.42 -1.18
C MET A 101 5.36 -4.68 -2.00
N ALA A 102 5.77 -3.75 -2.86
CA ALA A 102 6.94 -3.90 -3.70
C ALA A 102 8.22 -4.09 -2.87
N ARG A 103 8.41 -3.30 -1.82
CA ARG A 103 9.57 -3.46 -0.93
C ARG A 103 9.56 -4.73 -0.12
N THR A 104 8.37 -5.18 0.30
CA THR A 104 8.23 -6.47 0.98
C THR A 104 8.70 -7.60 0.06
N VAL A 105 8.30 -7.58 -1.21
CA VAL A 105 8.74 -8.56 -2.21
C VAL A 105 10.25 -8.45 -2.48
N LEU A 106 10.78 -7.24 -2.68
CA LEU A 106 12.22 -7.02 -2.93
C LEU A 106 13.11 -7.40 -1.73
N ASP A 107 12.59 -7.28 -0.52
CA ASP A 107 13.26 -7.73 0.71
C ASP A 107 13.19 -9.27 0.90
N GLY A 108 12.59 -10.00 -0.05
CA GLY A 108 12.52 -11.46 -0.04
C GLY A 108 11.42 -12.03 0.87
N TYR A 109 10.51 -11.21 1.39
CA TYR A 109 9.38 -11.70 2.16
C TYR A 109 8.35 -12.38 1.22
N PRO A 110 7.74 -13.52 1.61
CA PRO A 110 6.73 -14.20 0.81
C PRO A 110 5.39 -13.46 0.90
N ALA A 111 5.27 -12.30 0.26
CA ALA A 111 4.11 -11.41 0.38
C ALA A 111 2.76 -12.11 0.09
N GLY A 112 2.72 -13.01 -0.91
CA GLY A 112 1.53 -13.80 -1.23
C GLY A 112 1.11 -14.83 -0.17
N GLN A 113 2.01 -15.19 0.76
CA GLN A 113 1.68 -16.04 1.92
C GLN A 113 1.37 -15.21 3.17
N LEU A 114 1.94 -14.00 3.26
CA LEU A 114 1.79 -13.13 4.43
C LEU A 114 0.52 -12.29 4.37
N GLN A 115 0.16 -11.79 3.19
CA GLN A 115 -1.12 -11.11 2.98
C GLN A 115 -2.22 -12.15 2.86
N LYS A 116 -3.15 -12.14 3.82
CA LYS A 116 -4.24 -13.12 3.88
C LYS A 116 -5.46 -12.65 3.12
N ARG A 117 -5.59 -11.34 2.92
CA ARG A 117 -6.79 -10.71 2.36
C ARG A 117 -6.42 -9.76 1.22
N PHE A 118 -7.14 -9.87 0.11
CA PHE A 118 -7.01 -8.99 -1.06
C PHE A 118 -8.36 -8.32 -1.40
N PRO A 119 -9.01 -7.63 -0.45
CA PRO A 119 -10.37 -7.12 -0.63
C PRO A 119 -10.51 -6.14 -1.80
N ASN A 120 -9.51 -5.27 -1.99
CA ASN A 120 -9.48 -4.31 -3.10
C ASN A 120 -9.36 -5.01 -4.48
N VAL A 121 -8.63 -6.11 -4.55
CA VAL A 121 -8.52 -6.92 -5.79
C VAL A 121 -9.80 -7.72 -6.01
N ALA A 122 -10.39 -8.28 -4.95
CA ALA A 122 -11.66 -8.98 -5.03
C ALA A 122 -12.77 -8.06 -5.56
N GLY A 123 -12.90 -6.85 -5.01
CA GLY A 123 -13.87 -5.86 -5.50
C GLY A 123 -13.60 -5.37 -6.93
N LEU A 124 -12.33 -5.34 -7.36
CA LEU A 124 -12.01 -5.08 -8.77
C LEU A 124 -12.43 -6.25 -9.67
N LEU A 125 -12.13 -7.49 -9.29
CA LEU A 125 -12.53 -8.68 -10.03
C LEU A 125 -14.05 -8.79 -10.16
N GLU A 126 -14.80 -8.48 -9.11
CA GLU A 126 -16.28 -8.46 -9.15
C GLU A 126 -16.81 -7.47 -10.19
N ARG A 127 -16.15 -6.32 -10.38
CA ARG A 127 -16.53 -5.33 -11.40
C ARG A 127 -16.11 -5.71 -12.81
N VAL A 128 -14.98 -6.41 -12.97
CA VAL A 128 -14.40 -6.74 -14.28
C VAL A 128 -14.99 -8.03 -14.86
N ARG A 129 -15.38 -8.99 -14.01
CA ARG A 129 -15.94 -10.30 -14.40
C ARG A 129 -17.12 -10.22 -15.38
N PRO A 130 -18.13 -9.34 -15.21
CA PRO A 130 -19.27 -9.28 -16.11
C PRO A 130 -18.91 -8.87 -17.55
N SER A 131 -17.74 -8.26 -17.74
CA SER A 131 -17.24 -7.78 -19.03
C SER A 131 -16.30 -8.76 -19.73
N HIS A 132 -16.18 -9.99 -19.26
CA HIS A 132 -15.29 -10.99 -19.83
C HIS A 132 -16.02 -12.31 -20.08
N ASP A 133 -15.62 -13.02 -21.13
CA ASP A 133 -16.22 -14.29 -21.53
C ASP A 133 -16.06 -15.38 -20.44
N ASP A 134 -14.94 -15.34 -19.71
CA ASP A 134 -14.64 -16.29 -18.64
C ASP A 134 -13.83 -15.67 -17.49
N ASP A 135 -13.87 -16.33 -16.34
CA ASP A 135 -13.23 -15.86 -15.09
C ASP A 135 -11.70 -15.91 -15.14
N ALA A 136 -11.09 -16.78 -15.95
CA ALA A 136 -9.64 -16.78 -16.13
C ALA A 136 -9.18 -15.54 -16.93
N SER A 137 -9.91 -15.19 -17.98
CA SER A 137 -9.68 -13.99 -18.79
C SER A 137 -9.81 -12.72 -17.94
N ALA A 138 -10.86 -12.60 -17.11
CA ALA A 138 -11.01 -11.48 -16.17
C ALA A 138 -9.84 -11.38 -15.16
N ARG A 139 -9.40 -12.52 -14.62
CA ARG A 139 -8.26 -12.56 -13.68
C ARG A 139 -6.95 -12.16 -14.36
N LEU A 140 -6.71 -12.62 -15.58
CA LEU A 140 -5.52 -12.26 -16.36
C LEU A 140 -5.51 -10.76 -16.67
N ALA A 141 -6.65 -10.19 -17.08
CA ALA A 141 -6.81 -8.76 -17.31
C ALA A 141 -6.44 -7.93 -16.07
N VAL A 142 -7.02 -8.27 -14.91
CA VAL A 142 -6.72 -7.60 -13.64
C VAL A 142 -5.25 -7.78 -13.24
N ALA A 143 -4.69 -8.99 -13.38
CA ALA A 143 -3.29 -9.25 -13.06
C ALA A 143 -2.34 -8.42 -13.93
N ASN A 144 -2.61 -8.33 -15.24
CA ASN A 144 -1.82 -7.53 -16.17
C ASN A 144 -1.90 -6.03 -15.85
N ALA A 145 -3.09 -5.51 -15.55
CA ALA A 145 -3.29 -4.12 -15.15
C ALA A 145 -2.54 -3.78 -13.85
N LEU A 146 -2.52 -4.69 -12.88
CA LEU A 146 -1.75 -4.53 -11.65
C LEU A 146 -0.24 -4.61 -11.92
N ALA A 147 0.20 -5.55 -12.76
CA ALA A 147 1.60 -5.71 -13.13
C ALA A 147 2.16 -4.47 -13.84
N LEU A 148 1.38 -3.86 -14.75
CA LEU A 148 1.73 -2.61 -15.41
C LEU A 148 1.94 -1.48 -14.39
N GLN A 149 1.01 -1.33 -13.44
CA GLN A 149 1.11 -0.32 -12.40
C GLN A 149 2.33 -0.55 -11.49
N PHE A 150 2.62 -1.81 -11.11
CA PHE A 150 3.84 -2.14 -10.37
C PHE A 150 5.10 -1.82 -11.17
N GLY A 151 5.11 -2.15 -12.47
CA GLY A 151 6.22 -1.92 -13.37
C GLY A 151 6.60 -0.44 -13.44
N TRP A 152 5.64 0.42 -13.79
CA TRP A 152 5.89 1.87 -13.83
C TRP A 152 6.30 2.42 -12.47
N ARG A 153 5.71 1.92 -11.39
CA ARG A 153 6.00 2.42 -10.05
C ARG A 153 7.38 2.06 -9.53
N LEU A 154 7.91 0.90 -9.90
CA LEU A 154 9.23 0.43 -9.49
C LEU A 154 10.33 0.92 -10.43
N PHE A 155 10.02 1.01 -11.73
CA PHE A 155 10.99 1.24 -12.78
C PHE A 155 10.85 2.61 -13.45
N ALA A 156 9.96 3.50 -12.97
CA ALA A 156 9.76 4.84 -13.56
C ALA A 156 11.06 5.60 -13.85
N PRO A 157 12.04 5.72 -12.92
CA PRO A 157 13.26 6.48 -13.20
C PRO A 157 14.05 5.93 -14.40
N ILE A 158 14.20 4.60 -14.49
CA ILE A 158 14.93 3.97 -15.59
C ILE A 158 14.11 3.97 -16.88
N LEU A 159 12.80 3.75 -16.81
CA LEU A 159 11.92 3.77 -17.97
C LEU A 159 11.85 5.16 -18.60
N ARG A 160 11.76 6.23 -17.79
CA ARG A 160 11.79 7.62 -18.27
C ARG A 160 13.08 7.92 -19.02
N ALA A 161 14.21 7.66 -18.38
CA ALA A 161 15.53 7.88 -18.98
C ALA A 161 15.74 7.04 -20.25
N ALA A 162 15.29 5.78 -20.25
CA ALA A 162 15.46 4.87 -21.38
C ALA A 162 14.56 5.18 -22.58
N THR A 163 13.43 5.86 -22.36
CA THR A 163 12.43 6.18 -23.39
C THR A 163 12.37 7.66 -23.77
N GLY A 164 13.14 8.51 -23.10
CA GLY A 164 13.16 9.96 -23.33
C GLY A 164 11.94 10.69 -22.77
N LEU A 165 11.34 10.19 -21.69
CA LEU A 165 10.17 10.80 -21.03
C LEU A 165 10.56 11.69 -19.83
N ASP A 166 11.75 12.28 -19.85
CA ASP A 166 12.26 13.09 -18.75
C ASP A 166 11.44 14.38 -18.53
N GLU A 167 10.86 14.93 -19.59
CA GLU A 167 10.01 16.13 -19.54
C GLU A 167 8.55 15.83 -19.14
N VAL A 168 8.13 14.57 -19.19
CA VAL A 168 6.75 14.18 -18.84
C VAL A 168 6.56 14.31 -17.34
N THR A 169 5.54 15.06 -16.91
CA THR A 169 5.27 15.23 -15.49
C THR A 169 4.82 13.92 -14.85
N ASP A 170 4.97 13.79 -13.52
CA ASP A 170 4.44 12.65 -12.79
C ASP A 170 2.92 12.51 -12.94
N ALA A 171 2.21 13.61 -13.15
CA ALA A 171 0.78 13.61 -13.36
C ALA A 171 0.38 13.01 -14.71
N GLU A 172 1.05 13.43 -15.79
CA GLU A 172 0.82 12.90 -17.13
C GLU A 172 1.16 11.41 -17.23
N LEU A 173 2.32 11.02 -16.68
CA LEU A 173 2.72 9.61 -16.66
C LEU A 173 1.69 8.76 -15.92
N ARG A 174 1.24 9.23 -14.75
CA ARG A 174 0.25 8.50 -13.96
C ARG A 174 -1.06 8.34 -14.70
N GLN A 175 -1.57 9.41 -15.32
CA GLN A 175 -2.82 9.34 -16.08
C GLN A 175 -2.69 8.34 -17.23
N ALA A 176 -1.58 8.37 -17.98
CA ALA A 176 -1.34 7.43 -19.07
C ALA A 176 -1.31 5.97 -18.60
N VAL A 177 -0.71 5.69 -17.44
CA VAL A 177 -0.67 4.34 -16.85
C VAL A 177 -2.06 3.90 -16.38
N LEU A 178 -2.84 4.79 -15.78
CA LEU A 178 -4.22 4.50 -15.37
C LEU A 178 -5.11 4.20 -16.57
N ASP A 179 -5.00 4.99 -17.64
CA ASP A 179 -5.77 4.80 -18.86
C ASP A 179 -5.41 3.46 -19.54
N GLU A 180 -4.12 3.10 -19.57
CA GLU A 180 -3.69 1.81 -20.10
C GLU A 180 -4.15 0.64 -19.22
N ALA A 181 -4.06 0.77 -17.89
CA ALA A 181 -4.58 -0.23 -16.98
C ALA A 181 -6.11 -0.40 -17.09
N ALA A 182 -6.84 0.68 -17.36
CA ALA A 182 -8.28 0.65 -17.62
C ALA A 182 -8.58 -0.11 -18.93
N ARG A 183 -7.88 0.20 -20.02
CA ARG A 183 -7.99 -0.54 -21.29
C ARG A 183 -7.72 -2.03 -21.13
N MET A 184 -6.78 -2.40 -20.27
CA MET A 184 -6.45 -3.82 -20.00
C MET A 184 -7.58 -4.60 -19.33
N VAL A 185 -8.50 -3.93 -18.63
CA VAL A 185 -9.64 -4.55 -17.94
C VAL A 185 -10.98 -4.32 -18.65
N GLU A 186 -10.98 -3.61 -19.78
CA GLU A 186 -12.14 -3.48 -20.66
C GLU A 186 -12.31 -4.75 -21.53
N PRO A 187 -13.55 -5.08 -21.92
CA PRO A 187 -13.81 -6.16 -22.86
C PRO A 187 -13.05 -5.94 -24.17
N ARG A 188 -12.52 -7.02 -24.74
CA ARG A 188 -11.98 -7.03 -26.11
C ARG A 188 -13.02 -7.42 -27.13
#